data_AF-A0A1H7P6I2-F1
#
_entry.id   AF-A0A1H7P6I2-F1
#
_cell.length_a   1.000
_cell.length_b   1.000
_cell.length_c   1.000
_cell.angle_alpha   90.00
_cell.angle_beta   90.00
_cell.angle_gamma   90.00
#
_symmetry.space_group_name_H-M   'P 1'
#
loop_
_entity.id
_entity.type
_entity.pdbx_description
1 polymer ?
#
loop_
_entity_poly.entity_id
_entity_poly.type
_entity_poly.pdbx_seq_one_letter_code
_entity_poly.pdbx_strand_id
1 'polypeptide(L)'
;MPREVADAEGIRWSCIQAFAGLGKDAEKTEAARVEGAGNRFHVVCTPSGGAKSVRVELPGHWEKGLSDEELLRAIQDQLARDGA
;
A
#
# COMPACT_ATOMS: atom_id res chain seq x y z
N MET A 1 -3.68 -10.51 0.59
CA MET A 1 -4.53 -10.42 -0.63
C MET A 1 -4.62 -8.93 -1.01
N PRO A 2 -4.96 -8.50 -2.23
CA PRO A 2 -5.19 -7.07 -2.45
C PRO A 2 -6.38 -6.60 -1.59
N ARG A 3 -6.21 -5.51 -0.84
CA ARG A 3 -7.26 -4.83 -0.08
C ARG A 3 -7.81 -3.70 -0.93
N GLU A 4 -9.12 -3.66 -1.11
CA GLU A 4 -9.79 -2.59 -1.84
C GLU A 4 -10.39 -1.60 -0.85
N VAL A 5 -10.12 -0.31 -1.05
CA VAL A 5 -10.69 0.80 -0.27
C VAL A 5 -11.23 1.84 -1.24
N ALA A 6 -12.30 2.55 -0.89
CA ALA A 6 -12.86 3.62 -1.72
C ALA A 6 -12.66 4.96 -1.04
N ASP A 7 -12.14 5.95 -1.75
CA ASP A 7 -12.08 7.30 -1.22
C ASP A 7 -13.42 8.03 -1.31
N ALA A 8 -13.47 9.21 -0.67
CA ALA A 8 -14.66 10.06 -0.66
C ALA A 8 -15.03 10.61 -2.04
N GLU A 9 -14.12 10.56 -3.01
CA GLU A 9 -14.34 10.96 -4.40
C GLU A 9 -14.90 9.80 -5.24
N GLY A 10 -15.03 8.60 -4.66
CA GLY A 10 -15.54 7.40 -5.33
C GLY A 10 -14.47 6.64 -6.12
N ILE A 11 -13.19 6.98 -5.97
CA ILE A 11 -12.08 6.24 -6.57
C ILE A 11 -11.80 5.01 -5.71
N ARG A 12 -11.83 3.83 -6.34
CA ARG A 12 -11.44 2.59 -5.67
C ARG A 12 -9.94 2.40 -5.76
N TRP A 13 -9.29 2.24 -4.63
CA TRP A 13 -7.87 1.95 -4.49
C TRP A 13 -7.67 0.48 -4.15
N SER A 14 -6.95 -0.23 -5.01
CA SER A 14 -6.52 -1.60 -4.77
C SER A 14 -5.10 -1.58 -4.21
N CYS A 15 -4.97 -1.81 -2.91
CA CYS A 15 -3.71 -1.84 -2.19
C CYS A 15 -3.22 -3.27 -2.01
N ILE A 16 -2.02 -3.55 -2.49
CA ILE A 16 -1.36 -4.85 -2.35
C ILE A 16 0.05 -4.65 -1.82
N GLN A 17 0.47 -5.49 -0.88
CA GLN A 17 1.85 -5.50 -0.44
C GLN A 17 2.77 -5.75 -1.64
N ALA A 18 3.78 -4.90 -1.80
CA ALA A 18 4.78 -5.04 -2.84
C ALA A 18 5.39 -6.45 -2.77
N PHE A 19 5.60 -7.07 -3.93
CA PHE A 19 6.12 -8.43 -4.07
C PHE A 19 5.24 -9.59 -3.56
N ALA A 20 4.08 -9.33 -2.93
CA ALA A 20 3.16 -10.39 -2.49
C ALA A 20 2.47 -11.15 -3.65
N GLY A 21 2.52 -10.61 -4.87
CA GLY A 21 2.01 -11.25 -6.09
C GLY A 21 3.00 -12.16 -6.82
N LEU A 22 4.25 -12.28 -6.34
CA LEU A 22 5.34 -12.98 -7.04
C LEU A 22 5.69 -14.36 -6.45
N GLY A 23 4.80 -14.94 -5.64
CA GLY A 23 4.98 -16.25 -4.99
C GLY A 23 5.18 -16.15 -3.48
N LYS A 24 4.80 -17.20 -2.74
CA LYS A 24 4.88 -17.31 -1.27
C LYS A 24 6.33 -17.56 -0.78
N ASP A 25 7.30 -16.84 -1.32
CA ASP A 25 8.70 -16.99 -0.95
C ASP A 25 9.03 -16.06 0.22
N ALA A 26 9.52 -16.62 1.31
CA ALA A 26 9.92 -15.88 2.51
C ALA A 26 10.97 -14.80 2.22
N GLU A 27 11.86 -15.07 1.25
CA GLU A 27 12.91 -14.16 0.80
C GLU A 27 12.35 -12.87 0.16
N LYS A 28 11.22 -12.97 -0.54
CA LYS A 28 10.53 -11.81 -1.13
C LYS A 28 9.70 -11.02 -0.11
N THR A 29 9.24 -11.70 0.95
CA THR A 29 8.56 -11.02 2.07
C THR A 29 9.54 -10.13 2.81
N GLU A 30 10.79 -10.58 3.00
CA GLU A 30 11.86 -9.75 3.57
C GLU A 30 12.29 -8.64 2.59
N ALA A 31 12.31 -8.87 1.27
CA ALA A 31 12.57 -7.81 0.29
C ALA A 31 11.48 -6.72 0.22
N ALA A 32 10.25 -7.04 0.61
CA ALA A 32 9.16 -6.07 0.75
C ALA A 32 9.22 -5.28 2.06
N ARG A 33 10.07 -5.72 3.00
CA ARG A 33 10.26 -5.10 4.30
C ARG A 33 11.19 -3.91 4.15
N VAL A 34 10.85 -2.83 4.83
CA VAL A 34 11.70 -1.64 4.85
C VAL A 34 12.90 -1.95 5.76
N GLU A 35 14.09 -2.14 5.19
CA GLU A 35 15.32 -2.37 5.95
C GLU A 35 15.55 -1.25 6.96
N GLY A 36 15.73 -1.63 8.24
CA GLY A 36 15.97 -0.68 9.34
C GLY A 36 14.73 -0.02 9.96
N ALA A 37 13.53 -0.16 9.37
CA ALA A 37 12.30 0.48 9.89
C ALA A 37 11.34 -0.45 10.66
N GLY A 38 11.79 -1.67 11.00
CA GLY A 38 11.02 -2.62 11.82
C GLY A 38 9.99 -3.45 11.04
N ASN A 39 8.82 -3.68 11.62
CA ASN A 39 7.72 -4.46 11.01
C ASN A 39 6.91 -3.58 10.04
N ARG A 40 7.56 -2.95 9.05
CA ARG A 40 6.93 -2.11 8.01
C ARG A 40 7.19 -2.69 6.63
N PHE A 41 6.23 -2.54 5.74
CA PHE A 41 6.24 -3.10 4.40
C PHE A 41 5.84 -2.06 3.36
N HIS A 42 6.42 -2.19 2.18
CA HIS A 42 5.99 -1.44 1.01
C HIS A 42 4.65 -1.99 0.51
N VAL A 43 3.68 -1.12 0.32
CA VAL A 43 2.35 -1.43 -0.21
C VAL A 43 2.13 -0.56 -1.43
N VAL A 44 1.73 -1.18 -2.53
CA VAL A 44 1.40 -0.51 -3.78
C VAL A 44 -0.11 -0.36 -3.84
N CYS A 45 -0.58 0.87 -3.90
CA CYS A 45 -1.99 1.21 -4.06
C CYS A 45 -2.23 1.73 -5.48
N THR A 46 -3.10 1.04 -6.20
CA THR A 46 -3.45 1.38 -7.59
C THR A 46 -4.91 1.82 -7.66
N PRO A 47 -5.20 3.02 -8.19
CA PRO A 47 -6.57 3.49 -8.35
C PRO A 47 -7.25 2.81 -9.54
N SER A 48 -8.56 2.56 -9.43
CA SER A 48 -9.37 1.86 -10.43
C SER A 48 -9.52 2.60 -11.76
N GLY A 49 -9.10 3.86 -11.83
CA GLY A 49 -9.10 4.67 -13.04
C GLY A 49 -7.84 4.54 -13.91
N GLY A 50 -6.90 3.64 -13.57
CA GLY A 50 -5.64 3.50 -14.30
C GLY A 50 -4.67 4.67 -14.12
N ALA A 51 -4.91 5.52 -13.11
CA ALA A 51 -3.98 6.57 -12.73
C ALA A 51 -2.71 5.98 -12.06
N LYS A 52 -1.72 6.84 -11.83
CA LYS A 52 -0.40 6.46 -11.29
C LYS A 52 -0.56 5.68 -9.97
N SER A 53 -0.02 4.46 -9.94
CA SER A 53 0.10 3.69 -8.69
C SER A 53 1.06 4.39 -7.75
N VAL A 54 0.72 4.41 -6.46
CA VAL A 54 1.60 4.95 -5.42
C VAL A 54 2.12 3.86 -4.52
N ARG A 55 3.36 4.04 -4.04
CA ARG A 55 3.99 3.14 -3.10
C ARG A 55 4.03 3.81 -1.73
N VAL A 56 3.27 3.26 -0.79
CA VAL A 56 3.19 3.72 0.59
C VAL A 56 3.88 2.73 1.52
N GLU A 57 4.42 3.22 2.63
CA GLU A 57 5.08 2.39 3.64
C GLU A 57 4.16 2.20 4.84
N LEU A 58 3.58 1.00 4.96
CA LEU A 58 2.61 0.70 6.00
C LEU A 58 3.16 -0.31 7.02
N PRO A 59 2.69 -0.29 8.28
CA PRO A 59 3.06 -1.31 9.26
C PRO A 59 2.58 -2.71 8.82
N GLY A 60 3.21 -3.79 9.26
CA GLY A 60 2.92 -5.16 8.82
C GLY A 60 1.52 -5.67 9.16
N HIS A 61 0.84 -5.02 10.10
CA HIS A 61 -0.56 -5.29 10.41
C HIS A 61 -1.52 -4.44 9.57
N TRP A 62 -1.07 -3.68 8.56
CA TRP A 62 -1.90 -2.75 7.78
C TRP A 62 -3.15 -3.39 7.18
N GLU A 63 -3.07 -4.66 6.75
CA GLU A 63 -4.19 -5.35 6.12
C GLU A 63 -5.42 -5.43 7.05
N LYS A 64 -5.20 -5.55 8.37
CA LYS A 64 -6.26 -5.75 9.37
C LYS A 64 -6.30 -4.71 10.49
N GLY A 65 -5.21 -4.01 10.72
CA GLY A 65 -5.03 -3.08 11.83
C GLY A 65 -5.06 -1.62 11.41
N LEU A 66 -5.00 -1.30 10.12
CA LEU A 66 -5.29 0.06 9.63
C LEU A 66 -6.73 0.15 9.15
N SER A 67 -7.37 1.27 9.45
CA SER A 67 -8.69 1.62 8.93
C SER A 67 -8.58 2.11 7.48
N ASP A 68 -9.68 2.04 6.73
CA ASP A 68 -9.72 2.50 5.34
C ASP A 68 -9.31 3.97 5.24
N GLU A 69 -9.77 4.82 6.15
CA GLU A 69 -9.42 6.24 6.22
C GLU A 69 -7.91 6.47 6.44
N GLU A 70 -7.26 5.64 7.27
CA GLU A 70 -5.82 5.77 7.53
C GLU A 70 -4.99 5.34 6.32
N LEU A 71 -5.43 4.28 5.63
CA LEU A 71 -4.84 3.86 4.35
C LEU A 71 -4.96 4.95 3.30
N LEU A 72 -6.17 5.51 3.14
CA LEU A 72 -6.43 6.60 2.21
C LEU A 72 -5.59 7.83 2.54
N ARG A 73 -5.45 8.18 3.82
CA ARG A 73 -4.60 9.29 4.25
C ARG A 73 -3.14 9.05 3.87
N ALA A 74 -2.62 7.84 4.04
CA ALA A 74 -1.25 7.49 3.64
C ALA A 74 -1.06 7.57 2.11
N ILE A 75 -2.05 7.11 1.34
CA ILE A 75 -2.08 7.21 -0.14
C ILE A 75 -2.04 8.68 -0.57
N GLN A 76 -2.89 9.52 0.00
CA GLN A 76 -2.99 10.94 -0.31
C GLN A 76 -1.73 11.71 0.08
N ASP A 77 -1.15 11.42 1.24
CA ASP A 77 0.12 12.02 1.68
C ASP A 77 1.26 11.68 0.70
N GLN A 78 1.31 10.42 0.23
CA GLN A 78 2.31 10.01 -0.75
C GLN A 78 2.04 10.59 -2.15
N LEU A 79 0.79 10.64 -2.60
CA LEU A 79 0.40 11.30 -3.86
C LEU A 79 0.85 12.76 -3.87
N ALA A 80 0.64 13.48 -2.77
CA ALA A 80 1.05 14.86 -2.62
C ALA A 80 2.58 15.03 -2.70
N ARG A 81 3.36 14.07 -2.18
CA ARG A 81 4.83 14.06 -2.29
C ARG A 81 5.33 13.67 -3.69
N ASP A 82 4.70 12.69 -4.33
CA ASP A 82 5.08 12.16 -5.64
C ASP A 82 4.65 13.05 -6.82
N GLY A 83 3.73 13.98 -6.57
CA GLY A 83 3.24 14.98 -7.53
C GLY A 83 3.82 16.39 -7.35
N ALA A 84 4.69 16.59 -6.36
CA ALA A 84 5.37 17.87 -6.08
C ALA A 84 6.66 18.04 -6.91
#